data_AF-A0A8J8BHW8-F1
#
_entry.id   AF-A0A8J8BHW8-F1
#
_cell.length_a   1.000
_cell.length_b   1.000
_cell.length_c   1.000
_cell.angle_alpha   90.00
_cell.angle_beta   90.00
_cell.angle_gamma   90.00
#
_symmetry.space_group_name_H-M   'P 1'
#
loop_
_entity.id
_entity.type
_entity.pdbx_description
1 polymer ?
#
loop_
_entity_poly.entity_id
_entity_poly.type
_entity_poly.pdbx_seq_one_letter_code
_entity_poly.pdbx_strand_id
1 'polypeptide(L)'
;KERYLAENGIKRMGFLLLGAPGETRDTVEQSLEFAESLELEALKITVGIRIYPGTLLASQAVQAGVDSPRDSLLEPRFYLEAGLRDWLPGRIRDWSLKRPGLVVS
;
A
#
# COMPACT_ATOMS: atom_id res chain seq x y z
N LYS A 1 -5.80 -6.87 19.32
CA LYS A 1 -6.73 -7.98 18.94
C LYS A 1 -6.00 -9.14 18.27
N GLU A 2 -4.86 -8.85 17.64
CA GLU A 2 -4.00 -9.72 16.86
C GLU A 2 -3.43 -10.85 17.72
N ARG A 3 -3.07 -10.53 18.98
CA ARG A 3 -2.59 -11.50 19.98
C ARG A 3 -3.63 -12.58 20.31
N TYR A 4 -4.92 -12.22 20.37
CA TYR A 4 -6.01 -13.15 20.67
C TYR A 4 -6.19 -14.20 19.57
N LEU A 5 -6.02 -13.81 18.29
CA LEU A 5 -6.07 -14.74 17.16
C LEU A 5 -4.91 -15.73 17.22
N ALA A 6 -3.70 -15.25 17.52
CA ALA A 6 -2.51 -16.09 17.66
C ALA A 6 -2.64 -17.08 18.82
N GLU A 7 -3.14 -16.63 19.98
CA GLU A 7 -3.38 -17.46 21.16
C GLU A 7 -4.38 -18.60 20.91
N ASN A 8 -5.26 -18.46 19.91
CA ASN A 8 -6.22 -19.48 19.50
C ASN A 8 -5.76 -20.28 18.26
N GLY A 9 -4.50 -20.14 17.84
CA GLY A 9 -3.94 -20.86 16.69
C GLY A 9 -4.49 -20.42 15.33
N ILE A 10 -5.10 -19.23 15.25
CA ILE A 10 -5.65 -18.68 14.00
C ILE A 10 -4.57 -17.88 13.28
N LYS A 11 -4.23 -18.30 12.06
CA LYS A 11 -3.26 -17.60 11.19
C LYS A 11 -3.77 -16.24 10.75
N ARG A 12 -2.87 -15.27 10.61
CA ARG A 12 -3.15 -13.87 10.30
C ARG A 12 -2.40 -13.47 9.03
N MET A 13 -3.14 -12.90 8.08
CA MET A 13 -2.59 -12.31 6.87
C MET A 13 -2.98 -10.83 6.82
N GLY A 14 -1.99 -9.96 6.66
CA GLY A 14 -2.19 -8.52 6.52
C GLY A 14 -2.21 -8.07 5.07
N PHE A 15 -2.83 -6.92 4.83
CA PHE A 15 -2.73 -6.16 3.59
C PHE A 15 -2.30 -4.74 3.94
N LEU A 16 -1.24 -4.26 3.29
CA LEU A 16 -0.75 -2.91 3.44
C LEU A 16 -0.74 -2.21 2.07
N LEU A 17 -1.43 -1.09 1.99
CA LEU A 17 -1.47 -0.24 0.80
C LEU A 17 -0.57 0.96 1.05
N LEU A 18 0.37 1.24 0.15
CA LEU A 18 1.30 2.36 0.27
C LEU A 18 1.29 3.22 -1.00
N GLY A 19 1.55 4.51 -0.84
CA GLY A 19 1.54 5.50 -1.91
C GLY A 19 0.23 6.28 -2.02
N ALA A 20 -0.59 6.32 -0.96
CA ALA A 20 -1.86 7.06 -0.94
C ALA A 20 -1.65 8.59 -1.04
N PRO A 21 -2.68 9.36 -1.43
CA PRO A 21 -2.59 10.82 -1.42
C PRO A 21 -2.14 11.38 -0.07
N GLY A 22 -1.11 12.23 -0.08
CA GLY A 22 -0.53 12.86 1.11
C GLY A 22 0.44 11.96 1.90
N GLU A 23 0.68 10.72 1.46
CA GLU A 23 1.64 9.84 2.12
C GLU A 23 3.08 10.31 1.90
N THR A 24 3.90 10.24 2.94
CA THR A 24 5.30 10.67 2.95
C THR A 24 6.24 9.51 3.23
N ARG A 25 7.55 9.72 3.06
CA ARG A 25 8.55 8.69 3.38
C ARG A 25 8.49 8.29 4.85
N ASP A 26 8.33 9.27 5.74
CA ASP A 26 8.26 9.04 7.17
C ASP A 26 7.03 8.20 7.55
N THR A 27 5.87 8.50 6.97
CA THR A 27 4.64 7.73 7.21
C THR A 27 4.69 6.33 6.59
N VAL A 28 5.45 6.15 5.49
CA VAL A 28 5.74 4.81 4.94
C VAL A 28 6.57 4.01 5.94
N GLU A 29 7.65 4.57 6.49
CA GLU A 29 8.48 3.86 7.46
C GLU A 29 7.69 3.50 8.73
N GLN A 30 6.89 4.42 9.24
CA GLN A 30 5.97 4.16 10.36
C GLN A 30 5.00 3.01 10.06
N SER A 31 4.46 2.95 8.84
CA SER A 31 3.57 1.86 8.41
C SER A 31 4.29 0.51 8.34
N LEU A 32 5.54 0.49 7.88
CA LEU A 32 6.37 -0.72 7.82
C LEU A 32 6.75 -1.22 9.22
N GLU A 33 7.15 -0.31 10.10
CA GLU A 33 7.45 -0.61 11.51
C GLU A 33 6.21 -1.15 12.23
N PHE A 34 5.06 -0.52 12.01
CA PHE A 34 3.79 -1.00 12.55
C PHE A 34 3.47 -2.40 12.04
N ALA A 35 3.56 -2.65 10.73
CA ALA A 35 3.28 -3.96 10.14
C ALA A 35 4.22 -5.05 10.68
N GLU A 36 5.48 -4.72 10.95
CA GLU A 36 6.44 -5.62 11.58
C GLU A 36 6.06 -5.95 13.03
N SER A 37 5.58 -4.97 13.80
CA SER A 37 5.14 -5.17 15.19
C SER A 37 3.94 -6.11 15.35
N LEU A 38 3.19 -6.37 14.27
CA LEU A 38 2.01 -7.25 14.30
C LEU A 38 2.36 -8.75 14.25
N GLU A 39 3.62 -9.09 13.95
CA GLU A 39 4.13 -10.47 13.89
C GLU A 39 3.23 -11.40 13.05
N LEU A 40 2.82 -10.93 11.87
CA LEU A 40 1.91 -11.65 10.97
C LEU A 40 2.62 -12.80 10.27
N GLU A 41 1.92 -13.91 10.04
CA GLU A 41 2.45 -15.05 9.29
C GLU A 41 2.59 -14.75 7.79
N ALA A 42 1.79 -13.81 7.28
CA ALA A 42 1.89 -13.32 5.91
C ALA A 42 1.48 -11.85 5.82
N LEU A 43 2.12 -11.11 4.92
CA LEU A 43 1.77 -9.73 4.62
C LEU A 43 1.85 -9.51 3.11
N LYS A 44 0.76 -8.97 2.55
CA LYS A 44 0.72 -8.51 1.17
C LYS A 44 0.88 -6.99 1.14
N ILE A 45 1.89 -6.51 0.42
CA ILE A 45 2.09 -5.08 0.20
C ILE A 45 1.73 -4.73 -1.23
N THR A 46 0.91 -3.69 -1.40
CA THR A 46 0.61 -3.10 -2.71
C THR A 46 1.20 -1.69 -2.78
N VAL A 47 1.98 -1.44 -3.82
CA VAL A 47 2.54 -0.10 -4.10
C VAL A 47 1.68 0.59 -5.15
N GLY A 48 1.07 1.71 -4.75
CA GLY A 48 0.07 2.42 -5.54
C GLY A 48 -1.35 1.85 -5.35
N ILE A 49 -2.35 2.72 -5.43
CA ILE A 49 -3.74 2.38 -5.13
C ILE A 49 -4.56 2.45 -6.41
N ARG A 50 -5.25 1.36 -6.75
CA ARG A 50 -6.12 1.34 -7.93
C ARG A 50 -7.23 2.38 -7.81
N ILE A 51 -7.37 3.18 -8.86
CA ILE A 51 -8.37 4.23 -8.96
C ILE A 51 -9.65 3.62 -9.54
N TYR A 52 -10.77 3.80 -8.82
CA TYR A 52 -12.09 3.37 -9.27
C TYR A 52 -13.00 4.58 -9.49
N PRO A 53 -13.78 4.62 -10.59
CA PRO A 53 -14.69 5.73 -10.84
C PRO A 53 -15.68 5.92 -9.68
N GLY A 54 -15.98 7.18 -9.35
CA GLY A 54 -16.91 7.53 -8.28
C GLY A 54 -16.35 7.43 -6.86
N THR A 55 -15.07 7.10 -6.69
CA THR A 55 -14.43 7.09 -5.36
C THR A 55 -13.79 8.44 -5.03
N LEU A 56 -13.56 8.70 -3.73
CA LEU A 56 -12.79 9.87 -3.28
C LEU A 56 -11.37 9.88 -3.87
N LEU A 57 -10.75 8.72 -4.03
CA LEU A 57 -9.42 8.62 -4.65
C LEU A 57 -9.45 9.11 -6.11
N ALA A 58 -10.52 8.82 -6.86
CA ALA A 58 -10.65 9.30 -8.23
C ALA A 58 -10.74 10.82 -8.31
N SER A 59 -11.48 11.47 -7.40
CA SER A 59 -11.55 12.93 -7.37
C SER A 59 -10.22 13.56 -6.94
N GLN A 60 -9.51 12.93 -5.99
CA GLN A 60 -8.16 13.36 -5.59
C GLN A 60 -7.13 13.17 -6.71
N ALA A 61 -7.20 12.07 -7.46
CA ALA A 61 -6.33 11.81 -8.60
C ALA A 61 -6.47 12.87 -9.69
N VAL A 62 -7.71 13.30 -9.98
CA VAL A 62 -7.98 14.40 -10.89
C VAL A 62 -7.40 15.72 -10.38
N GLN A 63 -7.62 16.04 -9.09
CA GLN A 63 -7.09 17.28 -8.49
C GLN A 63 -5.56 17.32 -8.50
N ALA A 64 -4.91 16.18 -8.30
CA ALA A 64 -3.46 16.03 -8.36
C ALA A 64 -2.90 15.97 -9.80
N GLY A 65 -3.75 16.05 -10.83
CA GLY A 65 -3.33 15.95 -12.24
C GLY A 65 -2.80 14.57 -12.64
N VAL A 66 -3.09 13.54 -11.85
CA VAL A 66 -2.70 12.15 -12.13
C VAL A 66 -3.60 11.51 -13.18
N ASP A 67 -4.89 11.89 -13.17
CA ASP A 67 -5.91 11.48 -14.13
C ASP A 67 -6.67 12.70 -14.67
N SER A 68 -7.28 12.57 -15.84
CA SER A 68 -8.28 13.52 -16.36
C SER A 68 -9.70 12.98 -16.11
N PRO A 69 -10.72 13.85 -15.88
CA PRO A 69 -12.12 13.43 -15.76
C PRO A 69 -12.66 12.67 -16.99
N ARG A 70 -11.99 12.79 -18.14
CA ARG A 70 -12.38 12.13 -19.40
C ARG A 70 -11.70 10.79 -19.61
N ASP A 71 -10.71 10.45 -18.80
CA ASP A 71 -9.95 9.24 -19.02
C ASP A 71 -10.79 8.02 -18.62
N SER A 72 -10.87 7.02 -19.49
CA SER A 72 -11.57 5.77 -19.20
C SER A 72 -10.85 5.01 -18.08
N LEU A 73 -11.49 4.82 -16.93
CA LEU A 73 -11.00 4.01 -15.81
C LEU A 73 -11.38 2.51 -15.94
N LEU A 74 -11.82 2.09 -17.13
CA LEU A 74 -12.08 0.67 -17.42
C LEU A 74 -10.79 -0.14 -17.42
N GLU A 75 -9.70 0.44 -17.93
CA GLU A 75 -8.35 -0.09 -17.76
C GLU A 75 -7.80 0.29 -16.38
N PRO A 76 -7.06 -0.61 -15.71
CA PRO A 76 -6.58 -0.37 -14.35
C PRO A 76 -5.56 0.79 -14.33
N ARG A 77 -5.93 1.88 -13.64
CA ARG A 77 -5.02 2.97 -13.27
C ARG A 77 -4.76 3.01 -11.78
N PHE A 78 -3.57 3.48 -11.41
CA PHE A 78 -3.09 3.49 -10.03
C PHE A 78 -2.62 4.89 -9.65
N TYR A 79 -3.06 5.34 -8.48
CA TYR A 79 -2.53 6.53 -7.84
C TYR A 79 -1.26 6.15 -7.08
N LEU A 80 -0.20 6.93 -7.28
CA LEU A 80 1.00 6.89 -6.45
C LEU A 80 1.45 8.32 -6.22
N GLU A 81 1.53 8.69 -4.93
CA GLU A 81 1.97 10.00 -4.47
C GLU A 81 3.30 10.39 -5.12
N ALA A 82 3.36 11.60 -5.68
CA ALA A 82 4.43 11.99 -6.60
C ALA A 82 5.81 11.95 -5.92
N GLY A 83 5.88 12.41 -4.66
CA GLY A 83 7.12 12.40 -3.86
C GLY A 83 7.65 11.00 -3.51
N LEU A 84 6.85 9.95 -3.72
CA LEU A 84 7.19 8.57 -3.42
C LEU A 84 7.52 7.74 -4.66
N ARG A 85 7.17 8.18 -5.87
CA ARG A 85 7.27 7.39 -7.12
C ARG A 85 8.64 6.77 -7.36
N ASP A 86 9.70 7.54 -7.19
CA ASP A 86 11.06 7.09 -7.50
C ASP A 86 11.71 6.28 -6.37
N TRP A 87 11.16 6.36 -5.16
CA TRP A 87 11.77 5.79 -3.96
C TRP A 87 11.04 4.54 -3.45
N LEU A 88 9.71 4.61 -3.37
CA LEU A 88 8.89 3.61 -2.70
C LEU A 88 9.05 2.20 -3.31
N PRO A 89 9.03 1.99 -4.63
CA PRO A 89 9.19 0.65 -5.20
C PRO A 89 10.53 0.00 -4.82
N GLY A 90 11.62 0.78 -4.86
CA GLY A 90 12.95 0.30 -4.45
C GLY A 90 12.99 -0.02 -2.96
N ARG A 91 12.46 0.88 -2.14
CA ARG A 91 12.41 0.71 -0.69
C ARG A 91 11.64 -0.54 -0.26
N ILE A 92 10.48 -0.81 -0.87
CA ILE A 92 9.65 -1.99 -0.56
C ILE A 92 10.32 -3.27 -1.05
N ARG A 93 10.98 -3.26 -2.20
CA ARG A 93 11.80 -4.39 -2.66
C ARG A 93 12.92 -4.70 -1.66
N ASP A 94 13.66 -3.70 -1.21
CA ASP A 94 14.76 -3.90 -0.26
C ASP A 94 14.26 -4.38 1.12
N TRP A 95 13.05 -3.95 1.51
CA TRP A 95 12.37 -4.43 2.70
C TRP A 95 11.93 -5.90 2.56
N SER A 96 11.41 -6.29 1.40
CA SER A 96 10.86 -7.62 1.17
C SER A 96 11.92 -8.72 1.11
N LEU A 97 13.10 -8.42 0.55
CA LEU A 97 14.21 -9.37 0.44
C LEU A 97 14.67 -9.95 1.78
N LYS A 98 14.38 -9.26 2.89
CA LYS A 98 14.77 -9.68 4.24
C LYS A 98 13.76 -10.63 4.89
N ARG A 99 12.66 -10.99 4.23
CA ARG A 99 11.49 -11.63 4.87
C ARG A 99 10.89 -12.78 4.05
N PRO A 100 11.09 -14.05 4.45
CA PRO A 100 10.37 -15.18 3.85
C PRO A 100 8.88 -15.12 4.23
N GLY A 101 7.98 -15.26 3.24
CA GLY A 101 6.52 -15.21 3.42
C GLY A 101 5.83 -13.90 2.99
N LEU A 102 6.60 -12.89 2.56
CA LEU A 102 6.06 -11.64 2.02
C LEU A 102 5.67 -11.78 0.55
N VAL A 103 4.51 -11.26 0.17
CA VAL A 103 4.10 -11.09 -1.24
C VAL A 103 4.01 -9.59 -1.55
N VAL A 104 4.79 -9.13 -2.52
CA VAL A 104 4.71 -7.74 -3.03
C VAL A 104 4.03 -7.76 -4.38
N SER A 105 3.05 -6.89 -4.59
CA SER A 105 2.32 -6.72 -5.86
C SER A 105 2.24 -5.27 -6.30
#